data_AF-A0A523D960-F1
#
_entry.id   AF-A0A523D960-F1
#
_cell.length_a   1.000
_cell.length_b   1.000
_cell.length_c   1.000
_cell.angle_alpha   90.00
_cell.angle_beta   90.00
_cell.angle_gamma   90.00
#
_symmetry.space_group_name_H-M   'P 1'
#
loop_
_entity.id
_entity.type
_entity.pdbx_description
1 polymer ?
#
loop_
_entity_poly.entity_id
_entity_poly.type
_entity_poly.pdbx_seq_one_letter_code
_entity_poly.pdbx_strand_id
1 'polypeptide(L)'
;MSISSSLSQLSGGKITRRFWLAQLGALSLGTAACSLGTNQEGEEDTGSGSDLQLSFACVDNYDRTRPLLDGTVKPQGIVLQARAVGPGALFRQVAQQTDFDVSEMSTSTFMILKSRGDDRYVGIPAFPSRNFRHGYVFINRRSGINRPEDLAGKRLGMVEYQTTAALWQRTFLQDDFGIKANQIEWSEGGLNTPDEPERFHVDMPSDIHLSRIGPGETLSELLEEGKLDALIGPTKPECFGRAAHIERLFPDYRSVEKDYYKRTGFFPIMHLVVIRKEIYQEHPWAAKSILDAFQTALSTQLERLRSTGVLACALPWLMSDLEEIEEVFGDEHWPYGIAKNQALLERMTQASFEQGLSARKLEVEELFAEETWQT
;
A
#
# COMPACT_ATOMS: atom_id res chain seq x y z
N MET A 1 -60.50 1.23 22.27
CA MET A 1 -60.45 2.52 21.54
C MET A 1 -59.20 2.45 20.66
N SER A 2 -59.16 1.79 19.48
CA SER A 2 -59.77 2.11 18.16
C SER A 2 -59.67 3.61 17.85
N ILE A 3 -58.93 4.09 16.84
CA ILE A 3 -59.14 4.03 15.36
C ILE A 3 -57.78 4.48 14.73
N SER A 4 -57.09 3.87 13.75
CA SER A 4 -57.39 3.39 12.38
C SER A 4 -57.52 4.47 11.28
N SER A 5 -56.67 4.37 10.23
CA SER A 5 -56.84 4.88 8.84
C SER A 5 -56.70 6.41 8.62
N SER A 6 -56.18 6.94 7.50
CA SER A 6 -56.30 6.48 6.11
C SER A 6 -55.24 7.07 5.15
N LEU A 7 -54.69 6.21 4.30
CA LEU A 7 -54.27 6.53 2.92
C LEU A 7 -55.53 6.77 2.06
N SER A 8 -55.51 7.75 1.15
CA SER A 8 -55.87 7.56 -0.28
C SER A 8 -56.02 8.88 -1.06
N GLN A 9 -55.56 8.81 -2.32
CA GLN A 9 -56.03 9.52 -3.52
C GLN A 9 -55.72 11.02 -3.69
N LEU A 10 -54.76 11.31 -4.57
CA LEU A 10 -55.00 12.18 -5.72
C LEU A 10 -54.38 11.58 -6.98
N SER A 11 -55.26 11.26 -7.91
CA SER A 11 -55.01 10.74 -9.26
C SER A 11 -54.81 11.88 -10.26
N GLY A 12 -53.92 11.65 -11.23
CA GLY A 12 -54.24 11.87 -12.65
C GLY A 12 -54.07 13.28 -13.21
N GLY A 13 -53.03 13.45 -14.05
CA GLY A 13 -52.91 14.58 -14.96
C GLY A 13 -51.84 14.33 -16.02
N LYS A 14 -52.24 13.71 -17.15
CA LYS A 14 -51.43 13.57 -18.36
C LYS A 14 -51.20 14.95 -18.99
N ILE A 15 -49.95 15.32 -19.30
CA ILE A 15 -49.66 16.44 -20.21
C ILE A 15 -48.69 15.97 -21.30
N THR A 16 -49.10 16.29 -22.52
CA THR A 16 -48.68 15.82 -23.84
C THR A 16 -47.41 16.46 -24.36
N ARG A 17 -46.62 15.66 -25.11
CA ARG A 17 -45.57 16.09 -26.06
C ARG A 17 -46.16 16.94 -27.19
N ARG A 18 -45.54 18.09 -27.50
CA ARG A 18 -45.28 18.57 -28.88
C ARG A 18 -44.43 19.87 -28.90
N PHE A 19 -43.31 19.78 -29.62
CA PHE A 19 -42.70 20.76 -30.55
C PHE A 19 -42.68 22.26 -30.19
N TRP A 20 -41.47 22.81 -30.13
CA TRP A 20 -41.12 24.08 -30.79
C TRP A 20 -39.69 24.03 -31.34
N LEU A 21 -39.53 24.54 -32.56
CA LEU A 21 -38.32 24.59 -33.38
C LEU A 21 -38.06 26.08 -33.70
N ALA A 22 -36.78 26.44 -33.68
CA ALA A 22 -36.15 27.63 -34.28
C ALA A 22 -36.43 29.03 -33.70
N GLN A 23 -35.38 29.67 -33.19
CA GLN A 23 -34.90 30.92 -33.79
C GLN A 23 -33.38 31.12 -33.59
N LEU A 24 -32.73 31.38 -34.72
CA LEU A 24 -31.36 31.85 -34.88
C LEU A 24 -31.22 33.30 -34.41
N GLY A 25 -30.07 33.63 -33.81
CA GLY A 25 -29.62 34.98 -33.54
C GLY A 25 -28.10 34.96 -33.30
N ALA A 26 -27.39 35.80 -34.03
CA ALA A 26 -25.95 35.71 -34.31
C ALA A 26 -25.07 36.57 -33.39
N LEU A 27 -23.76 36.51 -33.67
CA LEU A 27 -22.61 37.32 -33.20
C LEU A 27 -21.92 36.83 -31.91
N SER A 28 -20.59 36.63 -31.85
CA SER A 28 -19.50 37.10 -32.71
C SER A 28 -18.28 36.17 -32.62
N LEU A 29 -17.65 35.95 -33.77
CA LEU A 29 -16.35 35.29 -33.93
C LEU A 29 -15.24 36.25 -33.50
N GLY A 30 -14.53 35.90 -32.42
CA GLY A 30 -13.22 36.47 -32.10
C GLY A 30 -12.13 35.60 -32.72
N THR A 31 -11.59 36.05 -33.85
CA THR A 31 -10.42 35.48 -34.51
C THR A 31 -9.17 35.68 -33.65
N ALA A 32 -8.60 34.59 -33.13
CA ALA A 32 -7.20 34.54 -32.72
C ALA A 32 -6.42 33.73 -33.77
N ALA A 33 -5.50 34.41 -34.43
CA ALA A 33 -4.76 33.96 -35.58
C ALA A 33 -3.83 32.78 -35.26
N CYS A 34 -3.89 31.74 -36.10
CA CYS A 34 -2.76 30.84 -36.31
C CYS A 34 -1.60 31.63 -36.93
N SER A 35 -0.61 32.00 -36.12
CA SER A 35 0.70 32.38 -36.65
C SER A 35 1.54 31.11 -36.80
N LEU A 36 1.69 30.68 -38.05
CA LEU A 36 2.77 29.80 -38.48
C LEU A 36 4.10 30.51 -38.21
N GLY A 37 4.72 30.20 -37.08
CA GLY A 37 6.06 30.63 -36.70
C GLY A 37 7.05 29.52 -37.00
N THR A 38 7.79 29.73 -38.10
CA THR A 38 9.11 29.21 -38.47
C THR A 38 9.78 28.20 -37.52
N ASN A 39 10.08 27.02 -38.08
CA ASN A 39 11.07 26.06 -37.63
C ASN A 39 12.31 26.76 -37.02
N GLN A 40 12.46 26.65 -35.70
CA GLN A 40 13.78 26.53 -35.10
C GLN A 40 13.98 25.05 -34.88
N GLU A 41 14.95 24.50 -35.62
CA GLU A 41 15.52 23.19 -35.43
C GLU A 41 15.92 23.08 -33.95
N GLY A 42 15.11 22.35 -33.18
CA GLY A 42 15.57 21.81 -31.92
C GLY A 42 16.66 20.82 -32.27
N GLU A 43 17.84 21.00 -31.69
CA GLU A 43 18.85 19.95 -31.60
C GLU A 43 18.14 18.70 -31.08
N GLU A 44 17.88 17.75 -31.98
CA GLU A 44 17.70 16.36 -31.62
C GLU A 44 18.99 15.98 -30.90
N ASP A 45 18.90 15.83 -29.58
CA ASP A 45 19.88 15.09 -28.81
C ASP A 45 19.88 13.67 -29.36
N THR A 46 20.69 13.46 -30.40
CA THR A 46 21.05 12.14 -30.90
C THR A 46 21.99 11.52 -29.87
N GLY A 47 21.42 11.16 -28.71
CA GLY A 47 22.05 10.36 -27.69
C GLY A 47 22.41 9.01 -28.31
N SER A 48 23.67 8.90 -28.74
CA SER A 48 24.32 7.72 -29.30
C SER A 48 24.56 6.63 -28.23
N GLY A 49 23.50 6.19 -27.56
CA GLY A 49 23.49 5.05 -26.65
C GLY A 49 22.13 4.38 -26.69
N SER A 50 22.08 3.06 -26.92
CA SER A 50 20.83 2.31 -26.85
C SER A 50 20.23 2.44 -25.44
N ASP A 51 18.94 2.80 -25.34
CA ASP A 51 18.22 2.85 -24.05
C ASP A 51 18.47 1.60 -23.21
N LEU A 52 18.67 1.80 -21.91
CA LEU A 52 18.90 0.72 -20.96
C LEU A 52 17.65 -0.15 -20.84
N GLN A 53 17.77 -1.44 -21.14
CA GLN A 53 16.67 -2.39 -21.06
C GLN A 53 16.60 -2.99 -19.66
N LEU A 54 15.53 -2.74 -18.91
CA LEU A 54 15.34 -3.29 -17.56
C LEU A 54 14.02 -4.04 -17.45
N SER A 55 14.06 -5.24 -16.88
CA SER A 55 12.87 -5.95 -16.43
C SER A 55 12.33 -5.32 -15.14
N PHE A 56 11.01 -5.10 -15.08
CA PHE A 56 10.35 -4.56 -13.91
C PHE A 56 9.17 -5.44 -13.47
N ALA A 57 9.11 -5.77 -12.18
CA ALA A 57 7.96 -6.45 -11.59
C ALA A 57 7.33 -5.64 -10.45
N CYS A 58 6.00 -5.56 -10.46
CA CYS A 58 5.21 -5.02 -9.36
C CYS A 58 4.05 -5.96 -9.01
N VAL A 59 3.42 -5.72 -7.87
CA VAL A 59 2.40 -6.62 -7.34
C VAL A 59 1.15 -6.65 -8.21
N ASP A 60 0.71 -5.49 -8.68
CA ASP A 60 -0.53 -5.36 -9.43
C ASP A 60 -0.55 -4.08 -10.28
N ASN A 61 -1.60 -3.94 -11.07
CA ASN A 61 -1.95 -2.79 -11.87
C ASN A 61 -2.58 -1.67 -11.01
N TYR A 62 -1.85 -1.23 -9.97
CA TYR A 62 -2.26 -0.09 -9.14
C TYR A 62 -2.36 1.18 -9.98
N ASP A 63 -3.17 2.10 -9.51
CA ASP A 63 -3.26 3.46 -10.03
C ASP A 63 -1.87 4.11 -10.27
N ARG A 64 -0.95 3.99 -9.31
CA ARG A 64 0.41 4.54 -9.33
C ARG A 64 1.48 3.72 -10.05
N THR A 65 1.20 2.45 -10.40
CA THR A 65 2.12 1.59 -11.18
C THR A 65 1.63 1.39 -12.62
N ARG A 66 0.34 1.56 -12.87
CA ARG A 66 -0.30 1.37 -14.16
C ARG A 66 0.34 2.17 -15.30
N PRO A 67 0.63 3.48 -15.15
CA PRO A 67 1.26 4.24 -16.22
C PRO A 67 2.64 3.70 -16.63
N LEU A 68 3.36 3.05 -15.71
CA LEU A 68 4.62 2.37 -16.00
C LEU A 68 4.39 1.03 -16.70
N LEU A 69 3.36 0.29 -16.30
CA LEU A 69 2.99 -1.01 -16.89
C LEU A 69 2.49 -0.89 -18.33
N ASP A 70 1.68 0.13 -18.64
CA ASP A 70 1.13 0.35 -19.98
C ASP A 70 1.99 1.29 -20.85
N GLY A 71 3.08 1.83 -20.29
CA GLY A 71 4.03 2.68 -20.99
C GLY A 71 3.59 4.11 -21.23
N THR A 72 2.48 4.56 -20.60
CA THR A 72 2.04 5.96 -20.58
C THR A 72 3.11 6.87 -19.97
N VAL A 73 3.82 6.39 -18.95
CA VAL A 73 4.96 7.05 -18.33
C VAL A 73 6.18 6.15 -18.47
N LYS A 74 7.31 6.74 -18.89
CA LYS A 74 8.57 6.03 -19.08
C LYS A 74 9.69 6.74 -18.32
N PRO A 75 10.55 6.01 -17.60
CA PRO A 75 11.81 6.58 -17.12
C PRO A 75 12.68 7.03 -18.30
N GLN A 76 13.36 8.15 -18.12
CA GLN A 76 14.27 8.70 -19.12
C GLN A 76 15.43 7.73 -19.37
N GLY A 77 15.75 7.46 -20.64
CA GLY A 77 16.87 6.60 -21.06
C GLY A 77 16.71 5.11 -20.73
N ILE A 78 15.52 4.67 -20.31
CA ILE A 78 15.23 3.30 -19.88
C ILE A 78 13.98 2.78 -20.58
N VAL A 79 14.08 1.58 -21.14
CA VAL A 79 12.91 0.80 -21.57
C VAL A 79 12.58 -0.22 -20.48
N LEU A 80 11.44 -0.02 -19.80
CA LEU A 80 10.94 -0.95 -18.79
C LEU A 80 10.10 -2.05 -19.42
N GLN A 81 10.54 -3.30 -19.26
CA GLN A 81 9.74 -4.49 -19.54
C GLN A 81 8.95 -4.85 -18.29
N ALA A 82 7.82 -4.16 -18.10
CA ALA A 82 7.03 -4.20 -16.89
C ALA A 82 6.01 -5.34 -16.89
N ARG A 83 5.88 -6.05 -15.76
CA ARG A 83 4.79 -7.03 -15.53
C ARG A 83 4.25 -6.99 -14.11
N ALA A 84 2.96 -7.30 -13.98
CA ALA A 84 2.33 -7.52 -12.69
C ALA A 84 2.44 -9.00 -12.28
N VAL A 85 2.79 -9.26 -11.02
CA VAL A 85 2.93 -10.60 -10.44
C VAL A 85 2.31 -10.60 -9.05
N GLY A 86 1.41 -11.55 -8.77
CA GLY A 86 0.71 -11.62 -7.48
C GLY A 86 1.67 -11.61 -6.27
N PRO A 87 1.28 -10.99 -5.14
CA PRO A 87 2.20 -10.59 -4.07
C PRO A 87 2.92 -11.79 -3.43
N GLY A 88 2.22 -12.92 -3.26
CA GLY A 88 2.81 -14.13 -2.68
C GLY A 88 3.95 -14.71 -3.52
N ALA A 89 3.80 -14.70 -4.84
CA ALA A 89 4.80 -15.19 -5.77
C ALA A 89 5.96 -14.18 -5.91
N LEU A 90 5.64 -12.91 -6.14
CA LEU A 90 6.63 -11.86 -6.32
C LEU A 90 7.56 -11.74 -5.12
N PHE A 91 7.00 -11.62 -3.91
CA PHE A 91 7.84 -11.38 -2.72
C PHE A 91 8.66 -12.59 -2.31
N ARG A 92 8.19 -13.81 -2.56
CA ARG A 92 9.01 -15.01 -2.38
C ARG A 92 10.18 -15.02 -3.36
N GLN A 93 9.90 -14.77 -4.64
CA GLN A 93 10.90 -14.74 -5.70
C GLN A 93 11.96 -13.67 -5.43
N VAL A 94 11.56 -12.42 -5.15
CA VAL A 94 12.47 -11.29 -4.92
C VAL A 94 13.27 -11.43 -3.62
N ALA A 95 12.72 -12.09 -2.59
CA ALA A 95 13.45 -12.38 -1.35
C ALA A 95 14.55 -13.44 -1.54
N GLN A 96 14.38 -14.35 -2.49
CA GLN A 96 15.26 -15.51 -2.66
C GLN A 96 16.21 -15.36 -3.86
N GLN A 97 15.79 -14.66 -4.91
CA GLN A 97 16.41 -14.59 -6.22
C GLN A 97 16.44 -13.14 -6.74
N THR A 98 17.17 -12.92 -7.85
CA THR A 98 17.37 -11.62 -8.50
C THR A 98 16.94 -11.67 -9.97
N ASP A 99 15.77 -12.26 -10.23
CA ASP A 99 15.26 -12.50 -11.59
C ASP A 99 14.73 -11.23 -12.28
N PHE A 100 14.59 -10.14 -11.52
CA PHE A 100 14.17 -8.84 -12.02
C PHE A 100 15.25 -7.81 -11.77
N ASP A 101 15.45 -6.93 -12.75
CA ASP A 101 16.39 -5.82 -12.64
C ASP A 101 15.87 -4.76 -11.67
N VAL A 102 14.56 -4.50 -11.72
CA VAL A 102 13.82 -3.63 -10.81
C VAL A 102 12.59 -4.38 -10.29
N SER A 103 12.30 -4.27 -9.00
CA SER A 103 11.11 -4.92 -8.44
C SER A 103 10.49 -4.15 -7.28
N GLU A 104 9.17 -4.25 -7.14
CA GLU A 104 8.49 -4.00 -5.87
C GLU A 104 8.88 -5.07 -4.85
N MET A 105 9.12 -4.65 -3.60
CA MET A 105 9.54 -5.52 -2.51
C MET A 105 8.93 -5.08 -1.17
N SER A 106 8.62 -6.06 -0.32
CA SER A 106 8.29 -5.86 1.10
C SER A 106 9.41 -5.08 1.80
N THR A 107 9.10 -3.90 2.35
CA THR A 107 10.09 -3.04 3.02
C THR A 107 10.72 -3.73 4.23
N SER A 108 9.94 -4.49 5.02
CA SER A 108 10.47 -5.25 6.15
C SER A 108 11.49 -6.31 5.69
N THR A 109 11.17 -7.04 4.61
CA THR A 109 12.07 -8.04 4.05
C THR A 109 13.38 -7.39 3.55
N PHE A 110 13.27 -6.26 2.86
CA PHE A 110 14.44 -5.51 2.41
C PHE A 110 15.36 -5.09 3.57
N MET A 111 14.80 -4.52 4.65
CA MET A 111 15.57 -4.14 5.84
C MET A 111 16.24 -5.35 6.50
N ILE A 112 15.53 -6.48 6.64
CA ILE A 112 16.09 -7.69 7.25
C ILE A 112 17.31 -8.17 6.46
N LEU A 113 17.18 -8.30 5.13
CA LEU A 113 18.29 -8.68 4.25
C LEU A 113 19.46 -7.70 4.36
N LYS A 114 19.20 -6.40 4.24
CA LYS A 114 20.23 -5.35 4.32
C LYS A 114 20.98 -5.36 5.65
N SER A 115 20.25 -5.53 6.77
CA SER A 115 20.84 -5.59 8.12
C SER A 115 21.77 -6.79 8.32
N ARG A 116 21.57 -7.87 7.55
CA ARG A 116 22.36 -9.10 7.56
C ARG A 116 23.52 -9.07 6.55
N GLY A 117 23.74 -7.94 5.89
CA GLY A 117 24.80 -7.76 4.90
C GLY A 117 24.47 -8.27 3.51
N ASP A 118 23.20 -8.64 3.24
CA ASP A 118 22.76 -8.94 1.89
C ASP A 118 22.51 -7.62 1.15
N ASP A 119 23.39 -7.34 0.20
CA ASP A 119 23.45 -6.09 -0.53
C ASP A 119 23.07 -6.25 -2.01
N ARG A 120 22.42 -7.35 -2.40
CA ARG A 120 22.01 -7.62 -3.79
C ARG A 120 21.09 -6.54 -4.40
N TYR A 121 20.49 -5.72 -3.55
CA TYR A 121 19.57 -4.65 -3.93
C TYR A 121 19.96 -3.30 -3.32
N VAL A 122 19.63 -2.24 -4.07
CA VAL A 122 19.60 -0.85 -3.62
C VAL A 122 18.16 -0.36 -3.69
N GLY A 123 17.69 0.29 -2.62
CA GLY A 123 16.32 0.81 -2.58
C GLY A 123 16.17 2.10 -3.39
N ILE A 124 15.00 2.29 -3.96
CA ILE A 124 14.52 3.53 -4.56
C ILE A 124 13.34 3.98 -3.70
N PRO A 125 13.28 5.24 -3.22
CA PRO A 125 12.24 5.71 -2.31
C PRO A 125 10.90 5.99 -3.02
N ALA A 126 10.50 5.09 -3.91
CA ALA A 126 9.17 4.97 -4.47
C ALA A 126 8.40 3.92 -3.66
N PHE A 127 7.21 4.30 -3.16
CA PHE A 127 6.43 3.50 -2.21
C PHE A 127 5.11 3.06 -2.83
N PRO A 128 5.11 2.08 -3.75
CA PRO A 128 3.92 1.65 -4.46
C PRO A 128 2.92 0.91 -3.57
N SER A 129 3.11 0.84 -2.24
CA SER A 129 2.08 0.34 -1.35
C SER A 129 2.18 0.99 0.02
N ARG A 130 1.07 1.58 0.46
CA ARG A 130 0.84 2.10 1.80
C ARG A 130 -0.51 1.63 2.30
N ASN A 131 -0.61 1.33 3.58
CA ASN A 131 -1.88 0.90 4.17
C ASN A 131 -1.85 1.03 5.69
N PHE A 132 -2.90 1.61 6.26
CA PHE A 132 -3.11 1.47 7.69
C PHE A 132 -3.46 0.02 8.05
N ARG A 133 -3.08 -0.41 9.24
CA ARG A 133 -3.28 -1.81 9.67
C ARG A 133 -4.14 -1.95 10.93
N HIS A 134 -4.70 -0.86 11.44
CA HIS A 134 -5.64 -0.87 12.57
C HIS A 134 -6.88 -1.69 12.24
N GLY A 135 -7.45 -1.51 11.04
CA GLY A 135 -8.58 -2.32 10.60
C GLY A 135 -8.28 -3.83 10.58
N TYR A 136 -7.04 -4.27 10.44
CA TYR A 136 -6.69 -5.67 10.19
C TYR A 136 -6.30 -6.46 11.45
N VAL A 137 -6.80 -6.04 12.61
CA VAL A 137 -6.75 -6.81 13.85
C VAL A 137 -8.13 -7.43 14.09
N PHE A 138 -8.22 -8.74 13.97
CA PHE A 138 -9.44 -9.52 14.15
C PHE A 138 -9.38 -10.27 15.46
N ILE A 139 -10.51 -10.38 16.16
CA ILE A 139 -10.60 -11.01 17.48
C ILE A 139 -11.73 -12.02 17.49
N ASN A 140 -11.53 -13.08 18.27
CA ASN A 140 -12.61 -13.95 18.69
C ASN A 140 -13.27 -13.35 19.95
N ARG A 141 -14.54 -12.93 19.84
CA ARG A 141 -15.28 -12.29 20.93
C ARG A 141 -15.41 -13.18 22.17
N ARG A 142 -15.28 -14.49 22.01
CA ARG A 142 -15.34 -15.48 23.10
C ARG A 142 -14.06 -15.51 23.95
N SER A 143 -12.98 -14.88 23.48
CA SER A 143 -11.67 -14.84 24.15
C SER A 143 -11.51 -13.71 25.18
N GLY A 144 -12.57 -12.92 25.41
CA GLY A 144 -12.60 -11.88 26.44
C GLY A 144 -11.79 -10.61 26.11
N ILE A 145 -11.47 -10.35 24.83
CA ILE A 145 -10.67 -9.19 24.39
C ILE A 145 -11.58 -7.99 24.11
N ASN A 146 -11.79 -7.08 25.06
CA ASN A 146 -12.68 -5.93 24.89
C ASN A 146 -11.94 -4.64 24.49
N ARG A 147 -10.64 -4.58 24.76
CA ARG A 147 -9.75 -3.47 24.41
C ARG A 147 -8.38 -4.00 23.97
N PRO A 148 -7.55 -3.18 23.30
CA PRO A 148 -6.24 -3.63 22.80
C PRO A 148 -5.32 -4.20 23.88
N GLU A 149 -5.37 -3.68 25.10
CA GLU A 149 -4.54 -4.14 26.23
C GLU A 149 -4.85 -5.59 26.64
N ASP A 150 -6.07 -6.07 26.36
CA ASP A 150 -6.48 -7.44 26.66
C ASP A 150 -5.82 -8.47 25.73
N LEU A 151 -5.03 -8.03 24.73
CA LEU A 151 -4.21 -8.91 23.88
C LEU A 151 -2.99 -9.49 24.62
N ALA A 152 -2.56 -8.87 25.73
CA ALA A 152 -1.48 -9.41 26.53
C ALA A 152 -1.87 -10.79 27.11
N GLY A 153 -0.99 -11.78 26.94
CA GLY A 153 -1.19 -13.17 27.34
C GLY A 153 -2.14 -13.97 26.44
N LYS A 154 -2.46 -13.48 25.24
CA LYS A 154 -3.35 -14.16 24.28
C LYS A 154 -2.57 -14.90 23.19
N ARG A 155 -3.27 -15.81 22.52
CA ARG A 155 -2.78 -16.57 21.36
C ARG A 155 -3.17 -15.85 20.08
N LEU A 156 -2.19 -15.35 19.33
CA LEU A 156 -2.42 -14.58 18.10
C LEU A 156 -1.88 -15.28 16.86
N GLY A 157 -2.67 -15.28 15.80
CA GLY A 157 -2.25 -15.72 14.47
C GLY A 157 -1.72 -14.58 13.61
N MET A 158 -0.73 -14.87 12.76
CA MET A 158 -0.34 -14.01 11.64
C MET A 158 0.30 -14.81 10.52
N VAL A 159 0.32 -14.31 9.28
CA VAL A 159 0.83 -15.11 8.15
C VAL A 159 2.30 -15.48 8.33
N GLU A 160 3.13 -14.47 8.55
CA GLU A 160 4.56 -14.62 8.88
C GLU A 160 4.96 -13.44 9.78
N TYR A 161 5.83 -13.69 10.76
CA TYR A 161 6.22 -12.70 11.76
C TYR A 161 6.88 -11.44 11.16
N GLN A 162 7.63 -11.63 10.08
CA GLN A 162 8.51 -10.66 9.43
C GLN A 162 7.85 -9.79 8.37
N THR A 163 6.57 -10.00 8.04
CA THR A 163 5.89 -9.18 7.02
C THR A 163 5.82 -7.71 7.43
N THR A 164 5.86 -6.79 6.46
CA THR A 164 5.69 -5.36 6.74
C THR A 164 4.35 -5.05 7.42
N ALA A 165 3.28 -5.78 7.07
CA ALA A 165 1.98 -5.63 7.73
C ALA A 165 2.08 -5.98 9.23
N ALA A 166 2.63 -7.14 9.57
CA ALA A 166 2.77 -7.57 10.96
C ALA A 166 3.73 -6.66 11.76
N LEU A 167 4.82 -6.17 11.13
CA LEU A 167 5.72 -5.17 11.72
C LEU A 167 4.94 -3.93 12.16
N TRP A 168 4.17 -3.30 11.26
CA TRP A 168 3.39 -2.11 11.59
C TRP A 168 2.28 -2.39 12.59
N GLN A 169 1.64 -3.56 12.52
CA GLN A 169 0.60 -3.96 13.48
C GLN A 169 1.14 -4.05 14.91
N ARG A 170 2.27 -4.73 15.09
CA ARG A 170 2.93 -4.78 16.40
C ARG A 170 3.47 -3.40 16.81
N THR A 171 3.92 -2.59 15.86
CA THR A 171 4.42 -1.24 16.13
C THR A 171 3.35 -0.35 16.76
N PHE A 172 2.16 -0.21 16.13
CA PHE A 172 1.11 0.64 16.73
C PHE A 172 0.54 0.03 18.01
N LEU A 173 0.45 -1.31 18.11
CA LEU A 173 -0.01 -1.98 19.33
C LEU A 173 0.94 -1.70 20.51
N GLN A 174 2.23 -1.66 20.24
CA GLN A 174 3.24 -1.30 21.23
C GLN A 174 3.18 0.20 21.56
N ASP A 175 3.19 1.07 20.55
CA ASP A 175 3.34 2.52 20.73
C ASP A 175 2.11 3.15 21.39
N ASP A 176 0.90 2.75 20.99
CA ASP A 176 -0.34 3.36 21.48
C ASP A 176 -0.96 2.59 22.67
N PHE A 177 -0.69 1.29 22.81
CA PHE A 177 -1.35 0.43 23.80
C PHE A 177 -0.38 -0.35 24.70
N GLY A 178 0.93 -0.18 24.54
CA GLY A 178 1.95 -0.82 25.39
C GLY A 178 2.06 -2.34 25.24
N ILE A 179 1.46 -2.93 24.21
CA ILE A 179 1.46 -4.37 23.97
C ILE A 179 2.77 -4.79 23.31
N LYS A 180 3.59 -5.53 24.06
CA LYS A 180 4.88 -6.03 23.58
C LYS A 180 4.74 -7.40 22.94
N ALA A 181 5.57 -7.67 21.93
CA ALA A 181 5.52 -8.94 21.20
C ALA A 181 5.78 -10.16 22.09
N ASN A 182 6.63 -10.05 23.12
CA ASN A 182 6.92 -11.15 24.06
C ASN A 182 5.80 -11.42 25.09
N GLN A 183 4.72 -10.63 25.08
CA GLN A 183 3.53 -10.88 25.90
C GLN A 183 2.51 -11.76 25.19
N ILE A 184 2.76 -12.18 23.95
CA ILE A 184 1.81 -12.87 23.09
C ILE A 184 2.38 -14.23 22.69
N GLU A 185 1.51 -15.25 22.64
CA GLU A 185 1.81 -16.55 22.04
C GLU A 185 1.47 -16.49 20.55
N TRP A 186 2.50 -16.49 19.69
CA TRP A 186 2.33 -16.31 18.25
C TRP A 186 2.23 -17.64 17.51
N SER A 187 1.29 -17.69 16.58
CA SER A 187 1.16 -18.76 15.59
C SER A 187 1.29 -18.20 14.18
N GLU A 188 2.06 -18.88 13.33
CA GLU A 188 2.19 -18.51 11.92
C GLU A 188 1.86 -19.63 10.94
N GLY A 189 1.45 -19.25 9.74
CA GLY A 189 1.02 -20.17 8.70
C GLY A 189 0.10 -19.52 7.66
N GLY A 190 -0.51 -20.34 6.82
CA GLY A 190 -1.39 -19.83 5.77
C GLY A 190 -2.68 -19.24 6.34
N LEU A 191 -3.09 -18.08 5.81
CA LEU A 191 -4.27 -17.36 6.31
C LEU A 191 -5.57 -18.13 6.05
N ASN A 192 -5.79 -18.47 4.78
CA ASN A 192 -6.96 -19.19 4.30
C ASN A 192 -6.57 -20.42 3.45
N THR A 193 -5.30 -20.52 3.06
CA THR A 193 -4.77 -21.66 2.31
C THR A 193 -3.86 -22.45 3.25
N PRO A 194 -4.09 -23.75 3.47
CA PRO A 194 -3.21 -24.54 4.32
C PRO A 194 -1.83 -24.69 3.68
N ASP A 195 -0.83 -24.99 4.52
CA ASP A 195 0.52 -25.37 4.10
C ASP A 195 1.22 -24.35 3.17
N GLU A 196 0.83 -23.07 3.24
CA GLU A 196 1.54 -22.02 2.50
C GLU A 196 3.01 -22.01 2.90
N PRO A 197 3.95 -22.11 1.93
CA PRO A 197 5.35 -22.13 2.26
C PRO A 197 5.79 -20.77 2.78
N GLU A 198 6.67 -20.78 3.78
CA GLU A 198 7.31 -19.58 4.28
C GLU A 198 8.11 -18.90 3.15
N ARG A 199 8.03 -17.57 3.06
CA ARG A 199 8.78 -16.77 2.08
C ARG A 199 10.27 -16.80 2.35
N PHE A 200 10.68 -16.66 3.60
CA PHE A 200 12.08 -16.59 4.03
C PHE A 200 12.17 -16.69 5.55
N HIS A 201 13.03 -17.58 6.05
CA HIS A 201 13.21 -17.84 7.48
C HIS A 201 13.89 -16.68 8.22
N VAL A 202 13.36 -16.34 9.40
CA VAL A 202 13.92 -15.35 10.30
C VAL A 202 14.08 -15.95 11.69
N ASP A 203 15.32 -15.97 12.20
CA ASP A 203 15.57 -16.36 13.59
C ASP A 203 14.94 -15.34 14.54
N MET A 204 14.07 -15.84 15.41
CA MET A 204 13.38 -15.01 16.40
C MET A 204 14.24 -14.79 17.64
N PRO A 205 14.13 -13.62 18.31
CA PRO A 205 14.66 -13.44 19.64
C PRO A 205 14.14 -14.51 20.60
N SER A 206 14.96 -14.92 21.59
CA SER A 206 14.64 -16.03 22.50
C SER A 206 13.42 -15.78 23.39
N ASP A 207 13.01 -14.53 23.57
CA ASP A 207 11.83 -14.14 24.35
C ASP A 207 10.55 -14.02 23.50
N ILE A 208 10.63 -14.27 22.18
CA ILE A 208 9.47 -14.33 21.29
C ILE A 208 8.99 -15.77 21.16
N HIS A 209 7.76 -16.02 21.61
CA HIS A 209 7.12 -17.33 21.51
C HIS A 209 6.39 -17.44 20.17
N LEU A 210 7.06 -18.00 19.16
CA LEU A 210 6.51 -18.22 17.82
C LEU A 210 6.49 -19.71 17.48
N SER A 211 5.35 -20.21 17.03
CA SER A 211 5.18 -21.57 16.49
C SER A 211 4.48 -21.56 15.15
N ARG A 212 4.76 -22.54 14.30
CA ARG A 212 4.00 -22.76 13.08
C ARG A 212 2.74 -23.58 13.37
N ILE A 213 1.63 -23.27 12.73
CA ILE A 213 0.39 -24.06 12.81
C ILE A 213 0.57 -25.46 12.20
N GLY A 214 -0.33 -26.38 12.54
CA GLY A 214 -0.28 -27.77 12.09
C GLY A 214 -0.59 -27.94 10.60
N PRO A 215 -0.20 -29.10 10.02
CA PRO A 215 -0.45 -29.40 8.62
C PRO A 215 -1.95 -29.44 8.32
N GLY A 216 -2.35 -28.85 7.19
CA GLY A 216 -3.75 -28.77 6.79
C GLY A 216 -4.61 -27.76 7.58
N GLU A 217 -4.05 -27.06 8.58
CA GLU A 217 -4.75 -26.01 9.32
C GLU A 217 -4.60 -24.64 8.63
N THR A 218 -5.57 -23.74 8.86
CA THR A 218 -5.48 -22.33 8.46
C THR A 218 -5.70 -21.39 9.65
N LEU A 219 -5.05 -20.22 9.64
CA LEU A 219 -5.22 -19.24 10.71
C LEU A 219 -6.69 -18.76 10.85
N SER A 220 -7.40 -18.65 9.73
CA SER A 220 -8.82 -18.29 9.68
C SER A 220 -9.70 -19.31 10.44
N GLU A 221 -9.48 -20.60 10.22
CA GLU A 221 -10.21 -21.68 10.92
C GLU A 221 -9.85 -21.72 12.41
N LEU A 222 -8.56 -21.63 12.75
CA LEU A 222 -8.10 -21.65 14.14
C LEU A 222 -8.68 -20.47 14.95
N LEU A 223 -8.82 -19.30 14.33
CA LEU A 223 -9.49 -18.14 14.91
C LEU A 223 -10.99 -18.41 15.12
N GLU A 224 -11.68 -18.96 14.12
CA GLU A 224 -13.11 -19.30 14.19
C GLU A 224 -13.39 -20.30 15.32
N GLU A 225 -12.55 -21.33 15.46
CA GLU A 225 -12.65 -22.39 16.47
C GLU A 225 -12.29 -21.90 17.89
N GLY A 226 -11.65 -20.74 18.04
CA GLY A 226 -11.17 -20.24 19.32
C GLY A 226 -9.88 -20.91 19.80
N LYS A 227 -9.15 -21.57 18.90
CA LYS A 227 -7.76 -22.01 19.12
C LYS A 227 -6.79 -20.82 19.07
N LEU A 228 -7.14 -19.79 18.30
CA LEU A 228 -6.54 -18.45 18.37
C LEU A 228 -7.55 -17.47 18.95
N ASP A 229 -7.06 -16.52 19.75
CA ASP A 229 -7.88 -15.49 20.38
C ASP A 229 -7.99 -14.25 19.49
N ALA A 230 -6.96 -13.99 18.68
CA ALA A 230 -6.93 -12.89 17.72
C ALA A 230 -6.03 -13.22 16.52
N LEU A 231 -6.13 -12.42 15.47
CA LEU A 231 -5.38 -12.54 14.24
C LEU A 231 -5.00 -11.17 13.72
N ILE A 232 -3.73 -11.01 13.34
CA ILE A 232 -3.22 -9.85 12.62
C ILE A 232 -2.74 -10.29 11.23
N GLY A 233 -2.94 -9.48 10.19
CA GLY A 233 -2.49 -9.85 8.86
C GLY A 233 -2.73 -8.79 7.78
N PRO A 234 -2.30 -9.07 6.54
CA PRO A 234 -2.41 -8.13 5.43
C PRO A 234 -3.82 -8.04 4.84
N THR A 235 -4.66 -9.06 5.06
CA THR A 235 -6.00 -9.20 4.50
C THR A 235 -6.99 -9.70 5.57
N LYS A 236 -8.29 -9.69 5.25
CA LYS A 236 -9.32 -10.21 6.16
C LYS A 236 -9.29 -11.75 6.11
N PRO A 237 -9.39 -12.47 7.25
CA PRO A 237 -9.59 -13.91 7.23
C PRO A 237 -10.98 -14.24 6.69
N GLU A 238 -11.14 -15.40 6.05
CA GLU A 238 -12.43 -15.82 5.46
C GLU A 238 -13.55 -16.05 6.50
N CYS A 239 -13.18 -16.32 7.76
CA CYS A 239 -14.15 -16.40 8.85
C CYS A 239 -14.76 -15.04 9.20
N PHE A 240 -14.13 -13.92 8.86
CA PHE A 240 -14.66 -12.58 9.16
C PHE A 240 -15.89 -12.26 8.29
N GLY A 241 -17.02 -11.97 8.94
CA GLY A 241 -18.32 -11.75 8.29
C GLY A 241 -19.13 -13.04 8.04
N ARG A 242 -18.48 -14.21 8.08
CA ARG A 242 -19.14 -15.53 8.08
C ARG A 242 -19.47 -15.98 9.51
N ALA A 243 -18.50 -15.88 10.41
CA ALA A 243 -18.63 -16.22 11.82
C ALA A 243 -18.98 -14.98 12.64
N ALA A 244 -20.18 -14.96 13.24
CA ALA A 244 -20.71 -13.79 13.95
C ALA A 244 -19.91 -13.39 15.20
N HIS A 245 -19.10 -14.31 15.76
CA HIS A 245 -18.25 -14.03 16.92
C HIS A 245 -16.85 -13.52 16.55
N ILE A 246 -16.55 -13.35 15.26
CA ILE A 246 -15.29 -12.77 14.77
C ILE A 246 -15.52 -11.31 14.38
N GLU A 247 -14.84 -10.42 15.09
CA GLU A 247 -14.98 -8.97 14.93
C GLU A 247 -13.62 -8.31 14.69
N ARG A 248 -13.63 -7.03 14.29
CA ARG A 248 -12.42 -6.20 14.35
C ARG A 248 -12.21 -5.74 15.79
N LEU A 249 -10.96 -5.66 16.22
CA LEU A 249 -10.62 -5.00 17.48
C LEU A 249 -11.01 -3.52 17.47
N PHE A 250 -10.88 -2.87 16.31
CA PHE A 250 -11.30 -1.50 16.07
C PHE A 250 -12.46 -1.49 15.05
N PRO A 251 -13.73 -1.51 15.50
CA PRO A 251 -14.87 -1.47 14.60
C PRO A 251 -14.90 -0.21 13.71
N ASP A 252 -14.62 0.96 14.31
CA ASP A 252 -14.43 2.23 13.60
C ASP A 252 -12.94 2.52 13.37
N TYR A 253 -12.30 1.64 12.59
CA TYR A 253 -10.88 1.77 12.26
C TYR A 253 -10.58 3.05 11.49
N ARG A 254 -11.51 3.60 10.69
CA ARG A 254 -11.29 4.85 9.93
C ARG A 254 -11.02 6.02 10.88
N SER A 255 -11.76 6.14 11.98
CA SER A 255 -11.50 7.17 12.99
C SER A 255 -10.19 6.97 13.74
N VAL A 256 -9.85 5.72 14.09
CA VAL A 256 -8.57 5.38 14.73
C VAL A 256 -7.38 5.71 13.82
N GLU A 257 -7.49 5.43 12.53
CA GLU A 257 -6.45 5.67 11.54
C GLU A 257 -6.23 7.15 11.27
N LYS A 258 -7.30 7.95 11.23
CA LYS A 258 -7.21 9.42 11.16
C LYS A 258 -6.53 10.01 12.39
N ASP A 259 -6.91 9.56 13.58
CA ASP A 259 -6.27 10.01 14.83
C ASP A 259 -4.78 9.66 14.83
N TYR A 260 -4.43 8.42 14.46
CA TYR A 260 -3.06 7.97 14.34
C TYR A 260 -2.26 8.87 13.38
N TYR A 261 -2.79 9.15 12.18
CA TYR A 261 -2.13 10.04 11.23
C TYR A 261 -2.00 11.47 11.78
N LYS A 262 -3.05 12.03 12.39
CA LYS A 262 -3.01 13.39 12.96
C LYS A 262 -1.98 13.53 14.09
N ARG A 263 -1.79 12.49 14.92
CA ARG A 263 -0.81 12.51 16.02
C ARG A 263 0.62 12.28 15.56
N THR A 264 0.82 11.41 14.55
CA THR A 264 2.16 10.90 14.20
C THR A 264 2.68 11.38 12.84
N GLY A 265 1.80 11.80 11.94
CA GLY A 265 2.09 12.01 10.51
C GLY A 265 2.33 10.71 9.74
N PHE A 266 2.12 9.54 10.34
CA PHE A 266 2.49 8.26 9.75
C PHE A 266 1.37 7.66 8.92
N PHE A 267 1.62 7.54 7.61
CA PHE A 267 0.88 6.65 6.73
C PHE A 267 1.76 5.47 6.32
N PRO A 268 1.60 4.28 6.93
CA PRO A 268 2.60 3.20 6.87
C PRO A 268 3.00 2.76 5.46
N ILE A 269 4.31 2.73 5.19
CA ILE A 269 4.90 2.17 3.97
C ILE A 269 4.90 0.64 4.08
N MET A 270 4.29 -0.03 3.11
CA MET A 270 4.27 -1.49 3.02
C MET A 270 5.42 -2.02 2.16
N HIS A 271 5.52 -1.45 0.94
CA HIS A 271 6.46 -1.90 -0.09
C HIS A 271 7.26 -0.70 -0.63
N LEU A 272 8.46 -0.98 -1.11
CA LEU A 272 9.33 -0.06 -1.83
C LEU A 272 9.75 -0.66 -3.17
N VAL A 273 10.45 0.11 -3.99
CA VAL A 273 11.08 -0.37 -5.22
C VAL A 273 12.56 -0.63 -4.97
N VAL A 274 13.08 -1.76 -5.44
CA VAL A 274 14.50 -2.10 -5.43
C VAL A 274 15.04 -2.21 -6.85
N ILE A 275 16.32 -1.88 -7.02
CA ILE A 275 17.11 -2.16 -8.22
C ILE A 275 18.26 -3.10 -7.85
N ARG A 276 18.61 -4.05 -8.73
CA ARG A 276 19.79 -4.90 -8.54
C ARG A 276 21.06 -4.08 -8.39
N LYS A 277 21.89 -4.45 -7.42
CA LYS A 277 23.09 -3.69 -7.08
C LYS A 277 24.07 -3.59 -8.25
N GLU A 278 24.26 -4.65 -9.03
CA GLU A 278 25.20 -4.61 -10.17
C GLU A 278 24.77 -3.56 -11.21
N ILE A 279 23.46 -3.48 -11.49
CA ILE A 279 22.90 -2.51 -12.43
C ILE A 279 23.02 -1.09 -11.89
N TYR A 280 22.72 -0.90 -10.60
CA TYR A 280 22.90 0.39 -9.96
C TYR A 280 24.35 0.86 -9.99
N GLN A 281 25.33 -0.04 -9.78
CA GLN A 281 26.75 0.31 -9.82
C GLN A 281 27.21 0.74 -11.21
N GLU A 282 26.67 0.13 -12.26
CA GLU A 282 26.97 0.49 -13.66
C GLU A 282 26.19 1.74 -14.12
N HIS A 283 24.99 1.95 -13.59
CA HIS A 283 24.06 3.01 -13.99
C HIS A 283 23.38 3.69 -12.78
N PRO A 284 24.12 4.43 -11.92
CA PRO A 284 23.53 5.02 -10.71
C PRO A 284 22.37 5.98 -11.01
N TRP A 285 22.46 6.70 -12.15
CA TRP A 285 21.42 7.60 -12.65
C TRP A 285 20.06 6.92 -12.86
N ALA A 286 20.02 5.59 -13.06
CA ALA A 286 18.80 4.85 -13.28
C ALA A 286 17.85 4.91 -12.07
N ALA A 287 18.41 4.94 -10.85
CA ALA A 287 17.60 5.03 -9.62
C ALA A 287 16.76 6.31 -9.57
N LYS A 288 17.38 7.46 -9.90
CA LYS A 288 16.68 8.76 -9.96
C LYS A 288 15.67 8.80 -11.11
N SER A 289 16.04 8.31 -12.29
CA SER A 289 15.15 8.26 -13.47
C SER A 289 13.89 7.41 -13.19
N ILE A 290 14.05 6.27 -12.52
CA ILE A 290 12.93 5.42 -12.10
C ILE A 290 12.07 6.14 -11.05
N LEU A 291 12.66 6.76 -10.03
CA LEU A 291 11.91 7.51 -9.02
C LEU A 291 11.05 8.62 -9.65
N ASP A 292 11.60 9.37 -10.60
CA ASP A 292 10.90 10.46 -11.29
C ASP A 292 9.74 9.92 -12.14
N ALA A 293 9.92 8.76 -12.78
CA ALA A 293 8.85 8.07 -13.49
C ALA A 293 7.73 7.63 -12.55
N PHE A 294 8.05 7.13 -11.35
CA PHE A 294 7.06 6.79 -10.32
C PHE A 294 6.29 8.03 -9.83
N GLN A 295 6.97 9.15 -9.60
CA GLN A 295 6.33 10.42 -9.20
C GLN A 295 5.39 10.95 -10.31
N THR A 296 5.82 10.84 -11.57
CA THR A 296 5.01 11.22 -12.74
C THR A 296 3.79 10.30 -12.89
N ALA A 297 3.96 9.00 -12.69
CA ALA A 297 2.86 8.03 -12.74
C ALA A 297 1.82 8.31 -11.64
N LEU A 298 2.27 8.59 -10.41
CA LEU A 298 1.39 8.92 -9.31
C LEU A 298 0.59 10.21 -9.57
N SER A 299 1.28 11.31 -9.91
CA SER A 299 0.62 12.61 -10.17
C SER A 299 -0.40 12.52 -11.31
N THR A 300 -0.03 11.90 -12.43
CA THR A 300 -0.93 11.65 -13.58
C THR A 300 -2.24 10.98 -13.14
N GLN A 301 -2.16 9.99 -12.25
CA GLN A 301 -3.32 9.22 -11.85
C GLN A 301 -4.11 9.89 -10.71
N LEU A 302 -3.47 10.66 -9.83
CA LEU A 302 -4.15 11.50 -8.84
C LEU A 302 -4.98 12.60 -9.52
N GLU A 303 -4.47 13.23 -10.58
CA GLU A 303 -5.24 14.16 -11.40
C GLU A 303 -6.50 13.50 -11.98
N ARG A 304 -6.35 12.26 -12.49
CA ARG A 304 -7.46 11.49 -13.03
C ARG A 304 -8.50 11.14 -11.95
N LEU A 305 -8.08 10.81 -10.73
CA LEU A 305 -8.98 10.52 -9.61
C LEU A 305 -9.84 11.72 -9.22
N ARG A 306 -9.29 12.94 -9.34
CA ARG A 306 -9.98 14.21 -9.05
C ARG A 306 -10.98 14.64 -10.13
N SER A 307 -11.12 13.89 -11.23
CA SER A 307 -12.09 14.18 -12.29
C SER A 307 -13.53 13.93 -11.84
N THR A 308 -14.30 15.01 -11.63
CA THR A 308 -15.69 14.95 -11.15
C THR A 308 -16.70 14.55 -12.22
N GLY A 309 -16.46 14.89 -13.48
CA GLY A 309 -17.39 14.63 -14.59
C GLY A 309 -17.37 13.19 -15.09
N VAL A 310 -16.26 12.48 -14.87
CA VAL A 310 -16.07 11.08 -15.28
C VAL A 310 -15.20 10.41 -14.21
N LEU A 311 -15.83 9.82 -13.19
CA LEU A 311 -15.13 9.19 -12.08
C LEU A 311 -14.19 8.09 -12.58
N ALA A 312 -12.93 8.13 -12.13
CA ALA A 312 -11.92 7.16 -12.52
C ALA A 312 -12.10 5.78 -11.88
N CYS A 313 -12.81 5.72 -10.75
CA CYS A 313 -13.12 4.48 -10.03
C CYS A 313 -14.63 4.30 -9.90
N ALA A 314 -15.07 3.04 -9.89
CA ALA A 314 -16.47 2.66 -9.68
C ALA A 314 -16.91 2.76 -8.20
N LEU A 315 -16.51 3.84 -7.52
CA LEU A 315 -16.85 4.14 -6.13
C LEU A 315 -17.79 5.35 -6.10
N PRO A 316 -19.08 5.18 -5.75
CA PRO A 316 -20.06 6.27 -5.81
C PRO A 316 -19.73 7.49 -4.94
N TRP A 317 -18.96 7.30 -3.86
CA TRP A 317 -18.59 8.34 -2.91
C TRP A 317 -17.14 8.82 -3.05
N LEU A 318 -16.46 8.49 -4.15
CA LEU A 318 -15.05 8.81 -4.35
C LEU A 318 -14.71 10.28 -4.06
N MET A 319 -15.54 11.22 -4.53
CA MET A 319 -15.26 12.65 -4.31
C MET A 319 -15.32 13.03 -2.83
N SER A 320 -16.30 12.49 -2.09
CA SER A 320 -16.39 12.73 -0.64
C SER A 320 -15.23 12.08 0.11
N ASP A 321 -14.77 10.90 -0.33
CA ASP A 321 -13.58 10.27 0.24
C ASP A 321 -12.30 11.10 -0.05
N LEU A 322 -12.17 11.68 -1.26
CA LEU A 322 -11.05 12.55 -1.61
C LEU A 322 -11.05 13.86 -0.82
N GLU A 323 -12.20 14.50 -0.64
CA GLU A 323 -12.35 15.71 0.19
C GLU A 323 -11.92 15.43 1.65
N GLU A 324 -12.30 14.28 2.19
CA GLU A 324 -11.90 13.88 3.54
C GLU A 324 -10.39 13.55 3.63
N ILE A 325 -9.83 12.91 2.59
CA ILE A 325 -8.39 12.68 2.51
C ILE A 325 -7.65 14.02 2.50
N GLU A 326 -8.10 15.01 1.74
CA GLU A 326 -7.50 16.35 1.72
C GLU A 326 -7.61 17.06 3.08
N GLU A 327 -8.73 16.89 3.81
CA GLU A 327 -8.87 17.41 5.18
C GLU A 327 -7.86 16.76 6.16
N VAL A 328 -7.61 15.46 6.03
CA VAL A 328 -6.78 14.70 6.97
C VAL A 328 -5.29 14.79 6.63
N PHE A 329 -4.93 14.71 5.34
CA PHE A 329 -3.56 14.60 4.85
C PHE A 329 -3.01 15.91 4.26
N GLY A 330 -3.87 16.89 3.99
CA GLY A 330 -3.51 18.07 3.22
C GLY A 330 -3.30 17.74 1.73
N ASP A 331 -2.43 18.51 1.07
CA ASP A 331 -2.29 18.49 -0.38
C ASP A 331 -1.61 17.23 -0.95
N GLU A 332 -0.88 16.47 -0.11
CA GLU A 332 -0.07 15.32 -0.54
C GLU A 332 -0.25 14.10 0.38
N HIS A 333 -1.19 13.23 0.03
CA HIS A 333 -1.54 12.03 0.83
C HIS A 333 -0.72 10.78 0.49
N TRP A 334 0.17 10.83 -0.51
CA TRP A 334 1.02 9.71 -0.91
C TRP A 334 2.44 10.15 -1.31
N PRO A 335 3.24 10.70 -0.38
CA PRO A 335 4.56 11.21 -0.73
C PRO A 335 5.53 10.08 -1.11
N TYR A 336 6.30 10.28 -2.18
CA TYR A 336 7.55 9.55 -2.44
C TYR A 336 8.74 10.36 -1.94
N GLY A 337 9.94 9.76 -1.94
CA GLY A 337 11.16 10.41 -1.46
C GLY A 337 11.40 10.20 0.04
N ILE A 338 12.60 10.58 0.48
CA ILE A 338 13.09 10.35 1.85
C ILE A 338 12.68 11.49 2.77
N ALA A 339 12.89 12.75 2.37
CA ALA A 339 12.67 13.93 3.20
C ALA A 339 11.23 13.99 3.75
N LYS A 340 10.24 13.73 2.90
CA LYS A 340 8.81 13.72 3.29
C LYS A 340 8.43 12.51 4.14
N ASN A 341 9.27 11.48 4.18
CA ASN A 341 9.03 10.23 4.90
C ASN A 341 10.05 9.97 6.01
N GLN A 342 10.93 10.92 6.32
CA GLN A 342 12.09 10.72 7.19
C GLN A 342 11.67 10.13 8.54
N ALA A 343 10.75 10.80 9.25
CA ALA A 343 10.29 10.34 10.56
C ALA A 343 9.59 8.97 10.51
N LEU A 344 8.87 8.67 9.42
CA LEU A 344 8.23 7.38 9.21
C LEU A 344 9.26 6.26 8.98
N LEU A 345 10.28 6.53 8.15
CA LEU A 345 11.37 5.60 7.84
C LEU A 345 12.23 5.35 9.09
N GLU A 346 12.57 6.39 9.84
CA GLU A 346 13.28 6.27 11.12
C GLU A 346 12.50 5.44 12.15
N ARG A 347 11.19 5.67 12.28
CA ARG A 347 10.36 4.82 13.15
C ARG A 347 10.36 3.37 12.67
N MET A 348 10.30 3.16 11.37
CA MET A 348 10.24 1.83 10.76
C MET A 348 11.55 1.05 10.96
N THR A 349 12.72 1.66 10.77
CA THR A 349 14.02 1.01 11.03
C THR A 349 14.20 0.73 12.53
N GLN A 350 13.78 1.66 13.38
CA GLN A 350 13.76 1.46 14.83
C GLN A 350 12.84 0.29 15.22
N ALA A 351 11.62 0.22 14.69
CA ALA A 351 10.66 -0.85 14.98
C ALA A 351 11.19 -2.21 14.53
N SER A 352 11.82 -2.27 13.35
CA SER A 352 12.42 -3.51 12.84
C SER A 352 13.52 -4.03 13.76
N PHE A 353 14.34 -3.13 14.32
CA PHE A 353 15.38 -3.50 15.28
C PHE A 353 14.80 -3.90 16.65
N GLU A 354 13.88 -3.11 17.20
CA GLU A 354 13.21 -3.38 18.49
C GLU A 354 12.49 -4.72 18.53
N GLN A 355 11.89 -5.12 17.40
CA GLN A 355 11.18 -6.39 17.26
C GLN A 355 12.10 -7.57 16.89
N GLY A 356 13.42 -7.35 16.82
CA GLY A 356 14.42 -8.37 16.55
C GLY A 356 14.42 -8.90 15.11
N LEU A 357 13.81 -8.18 14.16
CA LEU A 357 13.80 -8.56 12.75
C LEU A 357 15.13 -8.20 12.07
N SER A 358 15.56 -6.95 12.24
CA SER A 358 16.85 -6.48 11.73
C SER A 358 17.97 -6.82 12.71
N ALA A 359 19.10 -7.31 12.20
CA ALA A 359 20.26 -7.71 13.02
C ALA A 359 20.96 -6.52 13.70
N ARG A 360 20.78 -5.31 13.15
CA ARG A 360 21.20 -4.02 13.70
C ARG A 360 20.20 -2.95 13.32
N LYS A 361 20.21 -1.82 14.02
CA LYS A 361 19.49 -0.63 13.55
C LYS A 361 20.13 -0.12 12.25
N LEU A 362 19.31 0.08 11.23
CA LEU A 362 19.68 0.69 9.97
C LEU A 362 19.39 2.19 10.03
N GLU A 363 20.29 2.99 9.46
CA GLU A 363 20.02 4.39 9.13
C GLU A 363 19.22 4.47 7.83
N VAL A 364 18.43 5.54 7.66
CA VAL A 364 17.51 5.67 6.51
C VAL A 364 18.27 5.71 5.19
N GLU A 365 19.40 6.42 5.16
CA GLU A 365 20.25 6.58 3.99
C GLU A 365 20.84 5.25 3.51
N GLU A 366 21.07 4.29 4.41
CA GLU A 366 21.57 2.95 4.04
C GLU A 366 20.57 2.16 3.19
N LEU A 367 19.29 2.54 3.22
CA LEU A 367 18.23 1.86 2.49
C LEU A 367 18.19 2.26 1.01
N PHE A 368 18.67 3.45 0.65
CA PHE A 368 18.34 4.07 -0.63
C PHE A 368 19.57 4.54 -1.42
N ALA A 369 19.42 4.60 -2.74
CA ALA A 369 20.40 5.16 -3.66
C ALA A 369 20.79 6.60 -3.29
N GLU A 370 22.08 6.94 -3.39
CA GLU A 370 22.65 8.19 -2.88
C GLU A 370 22.05 9.42 -3.56
N GLU A 371 21.81 9.34 -4.87
CA GLU A 371 21.22 10.41 -5.69
C GLU A 371 19.77 10.73 -5.31
N THR A 372 19.15 9.90 -4.45
CA THR A 372 17.78 10.08 -3.97
C THR A 372 17.69 10.65 -2.55
N TRP A 373 18.82 10.86 -1.85
CA TRP A 373 18.81 11.32 -0.45
C TRP A 373 18.17 12.70 -0.23
N GLN A 374 18.18 13.57 -1.24
CA GLN A 374 17.58 14.91 -1.15
C GLN A 374 16.10 14.96 -1.58
N THR A 375 15.48 13.80 -1.88
CA THR A 375 14.12 13.72 -2.43
C THR A 375 13.02 13.72 -1.40
#